data_AF-A0A4S2UPJ4-F1
#
_entry.id   AF-A0A4S2UPJ4-F1
#
_cell.length_a   1.000
_cell.length_b   1.000
_cell.length_c   1.000
_cell.angle_alpha   90.00
_cell.angle_beta   90.00
_cell.angle_gamma   90.00
#
_symmetry.space_group_name_H-M   'P 1'
#
loop_
_entity.id
_entity.type
_entity.pdbx_description
1 polymer ?
#
loop_
_entity_poly.entity_id
_entity_poly.type
_entity_poly.pdbx_seq_one_letter_code
_entity_poly.pdbx_strand_id
1 'polypeptide(L)' 'SDLKQDASQLLILDAAGLTTLATIHLPHRVTAGLHGSWIPDTPTI' A
#
# COMPACT_ATOMS: atom_id res chain seq x y z
N SER A 1 9.43 -1.71 0.78
CA SER A 1 10.01 -0.84 1.82
C SER A 1 11.44 -0.52 1.48
N ASP A 2 11.89 0.71 1.75
CA ASP A 2 13.31 1.05 1.68
C ASP A 2 13.92 0.87 3.07
N LEU A 3 14.65 -0.24 3.23
CA LEU A 3 15.28 -0.57 4.52
C LEU A 3 16.49 0.30 4.82
N LYS A 4 17.13 0.90 3.80
CA LYS A 4 18.28 1.79 3.99
C LYS A 4 17.82 3.18 4.45
N GLN A 5 16.67 3.63 3.96
CA GLN A 5 16.07 4.93 4.31
C GLN A 5 15.09 4.86 5.47
N ASP A 6 14.92 3.68 6.09
CA ASP A 6 13.94 3.44 7.15
C ASP A 6 12.53 3.94 6.79
N ALA A 7 12.10 3.66 5.54
CA ALA A 7 10.89 4.24 4.96
C ALA A 7 9.95 3.19 4.33
N SER A 8 8.65 3.51 4.35
CA SER A 8 7.60 2.70 3.72
C SER A 8 6.78 3.52 2.73
N GLN A 9 6.27 2.83 1.71
CA GLN A 9 5.39 3.39 0.69
C GLN A 9 4.16 2.49 0.57
N LEU A 10 2.99 3.08 0.32
CA LEU A 10 1.81 2.37 -0.15
C LEU A 10 1.72 2.55 -1.66
N LEU A 11 1.85 1.45 -2.40
CA LEU A 11 1.75 1.44 -3.86
C LEU A 11 0.32 1.15 -4.29
N ILE A 12 -0.15 1.92 -5.26
CA ILE A 12 -1.43 1.70 -5.94
C ILE A 12 -1.09 1.20 -7.34
N LEU A 13 -1.53 -0.02 -7.66
CA LEU A 13 -1.22 -0.70 -8.91
C LEU A 13 -2.49 -0.96 -9.73
N ASP A 14 -2.37 -0.89 -11.05
CA ASP A 14 -3.29 -1.61 -11.93
C ASP A 14 -3.02 -3.10 -11.79
N ALA A 15 -4.04 -3.87 -11.44
CA ALA A 15 -3.92 -5.30 -11.17
C ALA A 15 -3.67 -6.12 -12.44
N ALA A 16 -4.14 -5.68 -13.61
CA ALA A 16 -4.01 -6.44 -14.84
C ALA A 16 -2.55 -6.50 -15.31
N GLY A 17 -1.85 -5.37 -15.27
CA GLY A 17 -0.46 -5.24 -15.72
C GLY A 17 0.58 -5.08 -14.61
N LEU A 18 0.17 -5.01 -13.34
CA LEU A 18 1.03 -4.65 -12.19
C LEU A 18 1.77 -3.31 -12.39
N THR A 19 1.17 -2.39 -13.13
CA THR A 19 1.75 -1.07 -13.39
C THR A 19 1.46 -0.13 -12.22
N THR A 20 2.46 0.59 -11.73
CA THR A 20 2.29 1.58 -10.67
C THR A 20 1.50 2.78 -11.17
N LEU A 21 0.33 3.01 -10.59
CA LEU A 21 -0.52 4.17 -10.87
C LEU A 21 -0.22 5.33 -9.93
N ALA A 22 0.08 5.03 -8.66
CA ALA A 22 0.44 6.04 -7.68
C ALA A 22 1.30 5.46 -6.55
N THR A 23 2.03 6.37 -5.88
CA THR A 23 2.87 6.08 -4.72
C THR A 23 2.53 7.05 -3.59
N ILE A 24 2.16 6.51 -2.44
CA ILE A 24 1.97 7.28 -1.20
C ILE A 24 3.19 7.05 -0.31
N HIS A 25 3.92 8.12 -0.03
CA HIS A 25 5.02 8.10 0.95
C HIS A 25 4.43 8.20 2.35
N LEU A 26 4.73 7.21 3.20
CA LEU A 26 4.24 7.21 4.57
C LEU A 26 5.18 8.04 5.45
N PRO A 27 4.65 8.84 6.39
CA PRO A 27 5.47 9.68 7.27
C PRO A 27 6.33 8.86 8.26
N HIS A 28 5.99 7.57 8.44
CA HIS A 28 6.71 6.63 9.29
C HIS A 28 6.80 5.25 8.63
N ARG A 29 7.80 4.47 9.05
CA ARG A 29 7.97 3.09 8.60
C ARG A 29 6.86 2.18 9.12
N VAL A 30 6.34 1.36 8.23
CA VAL A 30 5.46 0.23 8.54
C VAL A 30 6.32 -1.03 8.64
N THR A 31 6.27 -1.73 9.78
CA THR A 31 6.98 -3.00 10.00
C THR A 31 6.39 -4.14 9.17
N ALA A 32 7.09 -5.27 9.08
CA ALA A 32 6.55 -6.46 8.42
C ALA A 32 5.25 -6.91 9.11
N GLY A 33 4.19 -7.07 8.32
CA GLY A 33 2.88 -7.58 8.75
C GLY A 33 2.57 -8.94 8.11
N LEU A 34 1.42 -9.53 8.47
CA LEU A 34 0.96 -10.81 7.91
C LEU A 34 -0.20 -10.62 6.92
N HIS A 35 -1.36 -10.20 7.41
CA HIS A 35 -2.60 -10.06 6.64
C HIS A 35 -3.09 -8.61 6.67
N GLY A 36 -3.85 -8.22 5.64
CA GLY A 36 -4.58 -6.96 5.55
C GLY A 36 -5.94 -7.15 4.88
N SER A 37 -6.82 -6.17 5.01
CA SER A 37 -8.15 -6.19 4.36
C SER A 37 -8.48 -4.80 3.83
N TRP A 38 -9.23 -4.76 2.74
CA TRP A 38 -9.83 -3.55 2.19
C TRP A 38 -11.29 -3.47 2.65
N ILE A 39 -11.72 -2.29 3.10
CA ILE A 39 -13.12 -2.03 3.47
C ILE A 39 -13.65 -1.01 2.47
N PRO A 40 -14.64 -1.37 1.63
CA PRO A 40 -15.28 -0.40 0.74
C PRO A 40 -16.06 0.66 1.54
N ASP A 41 -16.07 1.89 1.05
CA ASP A 41 -16.84 2.98 1.67
C ASP A 41 -18.36 2.78 1.54
N THR A 42 -18.80 2.13 0.46
CA THR A 42 -20.21 1.87 0.19
C THR A 42 -20.63 0.52 0.78
N PRO A 43 -21.74 0.43 1.56
CA PRO A 43 -22.25 -0.85 2.02
C PRO A 43 -22.59 -1.74 0.82
N THR A 44 -22.26 -3.03 0.94
CA THR A 44 -22.75 -4.06 0.01
C THR A 44 -24.26 -4.17 0.21
N ILE A 45 -25.02 -3.43 -0.60
CA ILE A 45 -26.48 -3.60 -0.76
C ILE A 45 -26.78 -4.89 -1.51
#